data_AF-A0A951K522-F1
#
_entry.id   AF-A0A951K522-F1
#
_cell.length_a   1.000
_cell.length_b   1.000
_cell.length_c   1.000
_cell.angle_alpha   90.00
_cell.angle_beta   90.00
_cell.angle_gamma   90.00
#
_symmetry.space_group_name_H-M   'P 1'
#
loop_
_entity.id
_entity.type
_entity.pdbx_description
1 polymer ?
#
loop_
_entity_poly.entity_id
_entity_poly.type
_entity_poly.pdbx_seq_one_letter_code
_entity_poly.pdbx_strand_id
1 'polypeptide(L)'
;MTRARRAGGAPPPVLVEVARGARVESVHRGHVAVVAPDGALIASAGDPSAFIFWRSSAKPFQLAPFVGSGRFDEYQLGTEALAIMAASHSG
;
A
#
# COMPACT_ATOMS: atom_id res chain seq x y z
N MET A 1 -20.84 3.47 14.94
CA MET A 1 -19.73 2.90 14.14
C MET A 1 -20.34 2.07 13.01
N THR A 2 -20.43 2.65 11.81
CA THR A 2 -21.13 2.04 10.67
C THR A 2 -20.23 0.97 10.04
N ARG A 3 -20.64 -0.29 10.11
CA ARG A 3 -19.93 -1.41 9.49
C ARG A 3 -19.89 -1.17 7.98
N ALA A 4 -18.71 -0.99 7.40
CA ALA A 4 -18.57 -0.90 5.95
C ALA A 4 -19.19 -2.15 5.33
N ARG A 5 -20.28 -1.95 4.58
CA ARG A 5 -21.04 -3.02 3.94
C ARG A 5 -20.07 -3.71 2.99
N ARG A 6 -19.78 -5.00 3.21
CA ARG A 6 -19.15 -5.84 2.16
C ARG A 6 -20.06 -5.74 0.94
N ALA A 7 -19.59 -5.11 -0.13
CA ALA A 7 -20.25 -5.23 -1.42
C ALA A 7 -20.30 -6.73 -1.73
N GLY A 8 -21.50 -7.28 -1.88
CA GLY A 8 -21.72 -8.67 -2.31
C GLY A 8 -21.40 -8.84 -3.80
N GLY A 9 -20.19 -8.47 -4.20
CA GLY A 9 -19.69 -8.50 -5.57
C GLY A 9 -18.77 -9.70 -5.83
N ALA A 10 -18.49 -9.93 -7.11
CA ALA A 10 -17.51 -10.92 -7.56
C ALA A 10 -16.16 -10.73 -6.85
N PRO A 11 -15.39 -11.81 -6.61
CA PRO A 11 -14.09 -11.70 -5.96
C PRO A 11 -13.16 -10.78 -6.76
N PRO A 12 -12.20 -10.09 -6.11
CA PRO A 12 -11.21 -9.28 -6.81
C PRO A 12 -10.49 -10.08 -7.91
N PRO A 13 -10.07 -9.44 -9.01
CA PRO A 13 -9.39 -10.14 -10.10
C PRO A 13 -8.10 -10.79 -9.63
N VAL A 14 -7.68 -11.85 -10.33
CA VAL A 14 -6.33 -12.42 -10.16
C VAL A 14 -5.32 -11.42 -10.72
N LEU A 15 -4.37 -11.01 -9.89
CA LEU A 15 -3.31 -10.08 -10.27
C LEU A 15 -1.97 -10.80 -10.45
N VAL A 16 -1.73 -11.85 -9.67
CA VAL A 16 -0.46 -12.60 -9.70
C VAL A 16 -0.74 -14.08 -9.54
N GLU A 17 -0.13 -14.88 -10.42
CA GLU A 17 -0.01 -16.33 -10.27
C GLU A 17 1.45 -16.68 -10.01
N VAL A 18 1.69 -17.47 -8.96
CA VAL A 18 3.00 -18.03 -8.65
C VAL A 18 2.99 -19.49 -9.07
N ALA A 19 3.86 -19.85 -10.00
CA ALA A 19 3.95 -21.19 -10.55
C ALA A 19 5.19 -21.94 -10.06
N ARG A 20 5.07 -23.26 -9.93
CA ARG A 20 6.18 -24.19 -9.72
C ARG A 20 6.19 -25.21 -10.85
N GLY A 21 7.12 -25.03 -11.78
CA GLY A 21 7.09 -25.74 -13.06
C GLY A 21 5.83 -25.37 -13.85
N ALA A 22 5.11 -26.38 -14.33
CA ALA A 22 3.90 -26.18 -15.15
C ALA A 22 2.61 -25.95 -14.33
N ARG A 23 2.68 -25.88 -12.99
CA ARG A 23 1.50 -25.80 -12.12
C ARG A 23 1.46 -24.49 -11.35
N VAL A 24 0.30 -23.83 -11.34
CA VAL A 24 0.03 -22.69 -10.46
C VAL A 24 -0.09 -23.18 -9.02
N GLU A 25 0.77 -22.68 -8.15
CA GLU A 25 0.83 -23.03 -6.73
C GLU A 25 0.09 -22.00 -5.86
N SER A 26 0.06 -20.73 -6.28
CA SER A 26 -0.62 -19.67 -5.53
C SER A 26 -1.19 -18.59 -6.45
N VAL A 27 -2.35 -18.05 -6.06
CA VAL A 27 -3.09 -17.02 -6.78
C VAL A 27 -3.34 -15.86 -5.83
N HIS A 28 -2.87 -14.66 -6.18
CA HIS A 28 -3.07 -13.44 -5.43
C HIS A 28 -4.07 -12.56 -6.15
N ARG A 29 -5.17 -12.23 -5.46
CA ARG A 29 -6.24 -11.37 -5.95
C ARG A 29 -6.19 -10.02 -5.27
N GLY A 30 -6.57 -8.97 -5.98
CA GLY A 30 -6.55 -7.64 -5.39
C GLY A 30 -7.08 -6.54 -6.28
N HIS A 31 -6.79 -5.31 -5.88
CA HIS A 31 -7.15 -4.08 -6.57
C HIS A 31 -5.89 -3.25 -6.80
N VAL A 32 -5.78 -2.60 -7.95
CA VAL A 32 -4.67 -1.72 -8.32
C VAL A 32 -5.25 -0.42 -8.86
N ALA A 33 -4.68 0.70 -8.44
CA ALA A 33 -4.95 2.03 -8.98
C ALA A 33 -3.61 2.71 -9.27
N VAL A 34 -3.48 3.27 -10.48
CA VAL A 34 -2.35 4.11 -10.88
C VAL A 34 -2.91 5.52 -11.02
N VAL A 35 -2.37 6.46 -10.25
CA VAL A 35 -2.86 7.85 -10.20
C VAL A 35 -1.76 8.82 -10.60
N ALA A 36 -2.15 9.88 -11.29
CA ALA A 36 -1.31 11.05 -11.57
C ALA A 36 -1.13 11.90 -10.29
N PRO A 37 -0.15 12.83 -10.27
CA PRO A 37 0.08 13.70 -9.12
C PRO A 37 -1.11 14.60 -8.73
N ASP A 38 -1.99 14.91 -9.69
CA ASP A 38 -3.24 15.65 -9.46
C ASP A 38 -4.39 14.76 -8.95
N GLY A 39 -4.14 13.46 -8.79
CA GLY A 39 -5.12 12.47 -8.34
C GLY A 39 -5.92 11.82 -9.48
N ALA A 40 -5.71 12.19 -10.74
CA ALA A 40 -6.43 11.55 -11.86
C ALA A 40 -6.06 10.07 -11.98
N LEU A 41 -7.07 9.19 -12.11
CA LEU A 41 -6.85 7.76 -12.33
C LEU A 41 -6.36 7.51 -13.77
N ILE A 42 -5.15 6.98 -13.91
CA ILE A 42 -4.50 6.64 -15.18
C ILE A 42 -4.87 5.21 -15.61
N ALA A 43 -4.84 4.26 -14.67
CA ALA A 43 -5.14 2.86 -14.93
C ALA A 43 -5.60 2.15 -13.66
N SER A 44 -6.33 1.04 -13.80
CA SER A 44 -6.75 0.23 -12.66
C SER A 44 -6.97 -1.25 -13.01
N ALA A 45 -6.86 -2.12 -12.02
CA ALA A 45 -7.34 -3.49 -12.07
C ALA A 45 -8.23 -3.77 -10.85
N GLY A 46 -9.46 -4.25 -11.06
CA GLY A 46 -10.44 -4.41 -9.99
C GLY A 46 -11.14 -3.09 -9.64
N ASP A 47 -11.47 -2.89 -8.36
CA ASP A 47 -12.15 -1.70 -7.86
C ASP A 47 -11.14 -0.73 -7.20
N PRO A 48 -10.75 0.38 -7.87
CA PRO A 48 -9.84 1.37 -7.30
C PRO A 48 -10.44 2.16 -6.12
N SER A 49 -11.76 2.08 -5.91
CA SER A 49 -12.47 2.71 -4.80
C SER A 49 -12.72 1.78 -3.60
N ALA A 50 -12.23 0.53 -3.69
CA ALA A 50 -12.41 -0.45 -2.64
C ALA A 50 -11.86 0.04 -1.30
N PHE A 51 -12.64 -0.13 -0.24
CA PHE A 51 -12.18 0.16 1.12
C PHE A 51 -11.16 -0.89 1.56
N ILE A 52 -9.93 -0.45 1.83
CA ILE A 52 -8.83 -1.31 2.30
C ILE A 52 -8.09 -0.58 3.43
N PHE A 53 -7.76 -1.31 4.50
CA PHE A 53 -6.87 -0.78 5.54
C PHE A 53 -5.44 -0.65 4.99
N TRP A 54 -4.80 0.50 5.18
CA TRP A 54 -3.43 0.76 4.71
C TRP A 54 -2.39 -0.17 5.37
N ARG A 55 -2.70 -0.71 6.55
CA ARG A 55 -1.77 -1.54 7.35
C ARG A 55 -0.41 -0.84 7.44
N SER A 56 0.67 -1.60 7.29
CA SER A 56 2.04 -1.10 7.38
C SER A 56 2.42 -0.08 6.29
N SER A 57 1.67 0.00 5.18
CA SER A 57 1.91 1.01 4.14
C SER A 57 1.62 2.44 4.59
N ALA A 58 1.01 2.64 5.77
CA ALA A 58 0.76 3.95 6.34
C ALA A 58 2.02 4.65 6.91
N LYS A 59 3.13 3.95 7.09
CA LYS A 59 4.33 4.45 7.78
C LYS A 59 4.88 5.78 7.24
N PRO A 60 5.01 6.02 5.93
CA PRO A 60 5.47 7.31 5.43
C PRO A 60 4.56 8.47 5.88
N PHE A 61 3.25 8.25 5.92
CA PHE A 61 2.28 9.24 6.39
C PHE A 61 2.34 9.45 7.90
N GLN A 62 2.64 8.39 8.67
CA GLN A 62 2.86 8.48 10.11
C GLN A 62 4.18 9.20 10.45
N LEU A 63 5.18 9.08 9.58
CA LEU A 63 6.50 9.70 9.72
C LEU A 63 6.51 11.17 9.28
N ALA A 64 5.66 11.56 8.33
CA ALA A 64 5.63 12.91 7.77
C ALA A 64 5.53 14.04 8.83
N PRO A 65 4.72 13.94 9.91
CA PRO A 65 4.71 14.96 10.96
C PRO A 65 6.03 15.10 11.71
N PHE A 66 6.76 14.01 11.92
CA PHE A 66 8.06 14.05 12.59
C PHE A 66 9.10 14.75 11.72
N VAL A 67 9.17 14.41 10.43
CA VAL A 67 10.02 15.09 9.45
C VAL A 67 9.64 16.57 9.35
N GLY A 68 8.35 16.87 9.19
CA GLY A 68 7.84 18.24 9.09
C GLY A 68 8.05 19.09 10.35
N SER A 69 8.34 18.47 11.50
CA SER A 69 8.67 19.19 12.74
C SER A 69 10.11 19.72 12.79
N GLY A 70 10.95 19.39 11.80
CA GLY A 70 12.38 19.75 11.76
C GLY A 70 13.28 18.88 12.65
N ARG A 71 12.71 18.07 13.55
CA ARG A 71 13.47 17.21 14.48
C ARG A 71 14.29 16.13 13.79
N PHE A 72 13.86 15.67 12.62
CA PHE A 72 14.60 14.67 11.86
C PHE A 72 16.01 15.18 11.48
N ASP A 73 16.07 16.44 11.05
CA ASP A 73 17.31 17.13 10.69
C ASP A 73 18.09 17.57 11.94
N GLU A 74 17.40 18.04 12.98
CA GLU A 74 17.99 18.38 14.29
C GLU A 74 18.80 17.20 14.87
N TYR A 75 18.25 15.99 14.79
CA TYR A 75 18.90 14.77 15.26
C TYR A 75 19.87 14.14 14.24
N GLN A 76 20.06 14.78 13.06
CA GLN A 76 20.99 14.32 12.02
C GLN A 76 20.81 12.84 11.65
N LEU A 77 19.56 12.36 11.59
CA LEU A 77 19.25 10.93 11.45
C LEU A 77 19.63 10.35 10.09
N GLY A 78 19.77 11.21 9.05
CA GLY A 78 20.19 10.80 7.71
C GLY A 78 19.12 10.05 6.91
N THR A 79 19.37 9.88 5.61
CA THR A 79 18.45 9.24 4.68
C THR A 79 18.25 7.74 4.95
N GLU A 80 19.24 7.10 5.58
CA GLU A 80 19.21 5.69 5.98
C GLU A 80 18.13 5.45 7.04
N ALA A 81 18.09 6.30 8.07
CA ALA A 81 17.05 6.21 9.09
C ALA A 81 15.66 6.55 8.51
N LEU A 82 15.58 7.48 7.57
CA LEU A 82 14.33 7.82 6.87
C LEU A 82 13.79 6.60 6.12
N ALA A 83 14.65 5.91 5.37
CA ALA A 83 14.30 4.69 4.65
C ALA A 83 13.82 3.60 5.61
N ILE A 84 14.52 3.38 6.73
CA ILE A 84 14.14 2.37 7.74
C ILE A 84 12.79 2.70 8.38
N MET A 85 12.57 3.96 8.78
CA MET A 85 11.31 4.39 9.41
C MET A 85 10.11 4.36 8.45
N ALA A 86 10.34 4.61 7.15
CA ALA A 86 9.32 4.54 6.12
C ALA A 86 9.03 3.11 5.64
N ALA A 87 9.97 2.18 5.82
CA ALA A 87 9.89 0.82 5.31
C ALA A 87 9.03 -0.12 6.19
N SER A 88 8.64 -1.23 5.58
CA SER A 88 8.13 -2.40 6.30
C SER A 88 9.23 -3.46 6.32
N HIS A 89 9.79 -3.73 7.50
CA HIS A 89 10.69 -4.87 7.72
C HIS A 89 9.93 -5.97 8.47
N SER A 90 10.01 -7.18 7.95
CA SER A 90 9.93 -8.40 8.75
C SER A 90 11.32 -8.63 9.31
N GLY A 91 11.45 -8.60 10.64
CA GLY A 91 12.72 -8.86 11.32
C GLY A 91 13.26 -10.26 11.08
#